data_AF-A0A957VTS3-F1
#
_entry.id   AF-A0A957VTS3-F1
#
_cell.length_a   1.000
_cell.length_b   1.000
_cell.length_c   1.000
_cell.angle_alpha   90.00
_cell.angle_beta   90.00
_cell.angle_gamma   90.00
#
_symmetry.space_group_name_H-M   'P 1'
#
loop_
_entity.id
_entity.type
_entity.pdbx_description
1 polymer ?
#
loop_
_entity_poly.entity_id
_entity_poly.type
_entity_poly.pdbx_seq_one_letter_code
_entity_poly.pdbx_strand_id
1 'polypeptide(L)' 'MGSISDLETMQGALEILDELGVPYEKKVVSAHRTPRMMVEYASTAKLRGLEVIIAGAGGAAHLPG' A
#
# COMPACT_ATOMS: atom_id res chain seq x y z
N MET A 1 0.41 -2.91 -1.43
CA MET A 1 0.58 -3.59 -2.73
C MET A 1 -0.36 -4.79 -2.82
N GLY A 2 -0.75 -5.21 -4.03
CA GLY A 2 -1.76 -6.27 -4.25
C GLY A 2 -1.25 -7.70 -4.05
N SER A 3 0.06 -7.90 -4.18
CA SER A 3 0.75 -9.19 -4.09
C SER A 3 2.15 -9.02 -3.50
N ILE A 4 2.70 -10.08 -2.90
CA ILE A 4 4.12 -10.10 -2.48
C ILE A 4 5.05 -9.94 -3.68
N SER A 5 4.65 -10.44 -4.85
CA SER A 5 5.40 -10.27 -6.10
C SER A 5 5.61 -8.82 -6.51
N ASP A 6 4.79 -7.89 -6.01
CA ASP A 6 4.92 -6.46 -6.32
C ASP A 6 6.01 -5.78 -5.47
N LEU A 7 6.56 -6.47 -4.45
CA LEU A 7 7.51 -5.90 -3.51
C LEU A 7 8.78 -5.40 -4.19
N GLU A 8 9.30 -6.16 -5.17
CA GLU A 8 10.49 -5.78 -5.93
C GLU A 8 10.30 -4.42 -6.63
N THR A 9 9.13 -4.20 -7.25
CA THR A 9 8.80 -2.90 -7.88
C THR A 9 8.61 -1.79 -6.86
N MET A 10 8.00 -2.10 -5.71
CA MET A 10 7.72 -1.12 -4.65
C MET A 10 8.97 -0.75 -3.84
N GLN A 11 10.06 -1.50 -3.98
CA GLN A 11 11.29 -1.35 -3.19
C GLN A 11 11.87 0.07 -3.31
N GLY A 12 11.86 0.66 -4.50
CA GLY A 12 12.36 2.04 -4.68
C GLY A 12 11.58 3.09 -3.87
N ALA A 13 10.28 2.87 -3.61
CA ALA A 13 9.53 3.76 -2.72
C ALA A 13 9.97 3.60 -1.27
N LEU A 14 10.27 2.36 -0.83
CA LEU A 14 10.73 2.09 0.53
C LEU A 14 12.10 2.71 0.78
N GLU A 15 13.03 2.56 -0.17
CA GLU A 15 14.39 3.11 -0.09
C GLU A 15 14.37 4.64 0.04
N ILE A 16 13.56 5.33 -0.77
CA ILE A 16 13.44 6.79 -0.67
C ILE A 16 12.83 7.22 0.68
N LEU A 17 11.85 6.47 1.20
CA LEU A 17 11.28 6.78 2.53
C LEU A 17 12.31 6.55 3.64
N ASP A 18 13.12 5.49 3.54
CA ASP A 18 14.23 5.21 4.47
C ASP A 18 15.29 6.32 4.41
N GLU A 19 15.70 6.75 3.22
CA GLU A 19 16.67 7.85 3.01
C GLU A 19 16.19 9.18 3.59
N LEU A 20 14.89 9.48 3.45
CA LEU A 20 14.28 10.70 3.97
C LEU A 20 13.91 10.60 5.47
N GLY A 21 14.06 9.42 6.09
CA GLY A 21 13.68 9.19 7.48
C GLY A 21 12.18 9.28 7.73
N VAL A 22 11.34 9.00 6.72
CA VAL A 22 9.88 9.05 6.83
C VAL A 22 9.39 7.69 7.32
N PRO A 23 8.74 7.60 8.50
CA PRO A 23 8.21 6.33 8.99
C PRO A 23 7.04 5.85 8.12
N TYR A 24 7.00 4.56 7.82
CA TYR A 24 5.94 3.94 7.02
C TYR A 24 5.56 2.54 7.52
N GLU A 25 4.40 2.07 7.06
CA GLU A 25 4.02 0.66 7.14
C GLU A 25 3.89 0.06 5.73
N LYS A 26 4.22 -1.22 5.57
CA LYS A 26 4.02 -1.98 4.32
C LYS A 26 3.07 -3.15 4.54
N LYS A 27 2.06 -3.28 3.69
CA LYS A 27 1.09 -4.39 3.73
C LYS A 27 0.74 -4.91 2.33
N VAL A 28 0.42 -6.19 2.27
CA VAL A 28 -0.20 -6.84 1.11
C VAL A 28 -1.71 -6.77 1.29
N VAL A 29 -2.37 -6.01 0.41
CA VAL A 29 -3.81 -5.72 0.43
C VAL A 29 -4.31 -5.79 -1.01
N SER A 30 -5.26 -6.68 -1.30
CA SER A 30 -5.73 -6.95 -2.67
C SER A 30 -7.17 -6.50 -2.86
N ALA A 31 -7.40 -5.61 -3.83
CA ALA A 31 -8.74 -5.14 -4.18
C ALA A 31 -9.68 -6.28 -4.62
N HIS A 32 -9.15 -7.31 -5.28
CA HIS A 32 -9.98 -8.42 -5.79
C HIS A 32 -10.01 -9.64 -4.89
N ARG A 33 -8.92 -9.93 -4.15
CA ARG A 33 -8.85 -11.13 -3.29
C ARG A 33 -9.28 -10.86 -1.85
N THR A 34 -9.02 -9.66 -1.33
CA THR A 34 -9.33 -9.27 0.05
C THR A 34 -10.06 -7.92 0.13
N PRO A 35 -11.18 -7.73 -0.60
CA PRO A 35 -11.85 -6.42 -0.73
C PRO A 35 -12.29 -5.83 0.61
N ARG A 36 -12.77 -6.65 1.56
CA ARG A 36 -13.16 -6.17 2.90
C ARG A 36 -11.99 -5.59 3.68
N MET A 37 -10.85 -6.29 3.67
CA MET A 37 -9.62 -5.83 4.31
C MET A 37 -9.10 -4.53 3.66
N MET A 38 -9.22 -4.42 2.34
CA MET A 38 -8.87 -3.18 1.63
C MET A 38 -9.71 -1.99 2.10
N VAL A 39 -11.03 -2.16 2.15
CA VAL A 39 -11.95 -1.12 2.63
C VAL A 39 -11.66 -0.76 4.09
N GLU A 40 -11.44 -1.74 4.95
CA GLU A 40 -11.11 -1.52 6.36
C GLU A 40 -9.78 -0.76 6.52
N TYR A 41 -8.75 -1.17 5.77
CA TYR A 41 -7.45 -0.51 5.79
C TYR A 41 -7.56 0.96 5.37
N ALA A 42 -8.26 1.24 4.27
CA ALA A 42 -8.43 2.58 3.74
C ALA A 42 -9.28 3.48 4.65
N SER A 43 -10.43 2.96 5.12
CA SER A 43 -11.36 3.73 5.98
C SER A 43 -10.77 4.07 7.35
N THR A 44 -9.87 3.22 7.88
CA THR A 44 -9.23 3.47 9.18
C THR A 44 -7.88 4.18 9.06
N ALA A 45 -7.31 4.35 7.86
CA ALA A 45 -5.97 4.88 7.66
C ALA A 45 -5.72 6.22 8.36
N LYS A 46 -6.63 7.18 8.18
CA LYS A 46 -6.55 8.50 8.80
C LYS A 46 -6.62 8.44 10.33
N LEU A 47 -7.45 7.55 10.89
CA LEU A 47 -7.56 7.34 12.34
C LEU A 47 -6.27 6.76 12.94
N ARG A 48 -5.52 6.00 12.14
CA ARG A 48 -4.21 5.45 12.51
C ARG A 48 -3.05 6.43 12.30
N GLY A 49 -3.34 7.67 11.89
CA GLY A 49 -2.32 8.71 11.65
C GLY A 49 -1.59 8.60 10.31
N LEU A 50 -2.09 7.79 9.36
CA LEU A 50 -1.51 7.76 8.01
C LEU A 50 -1.91 9.01 7.23
N GLU A 51 -0.91 9.70 6.69
CA GLU A 51 -1.11 10.93 5.90
C GLU A 51 -1.12 10.65 4.38
N VAL A 52 -0.34 9.66 3.93
CA VAL A 52 -0.19 9.29 2.51
C VAL A 52 -0.26 7.78 2.36
N ILE A 53 -0.90 7.30 1.29
CA ILE A 53 -0.93 5.89 0.90
C ILE A 53 -0.29 5.72 -0.47
N ILE A 54 0.75 4.88 -0.55
CA ILE A 54 1.34 4.44 -1.81
C ILE A 54 0.80 3.04 -2.14
N ALA A 55 0.01 2.93 -3.21
CA ALA A 55 -0.65 1.69 -3.60
C ALA A 55 -0.12 1.18 -4.96
N GLY A 56 0.64 0.08 -4.94
CA GLY A 56 1.06 -0.64 -6.15
C GLY A 56 0.08 -1.74 -6.56
N ALA A 57 -0.29 -1.78 -7.85
CA ALA A 57 -1.08 -2.83 -8.48
C ALA A 57 -0.77 -2.93 -9.99
N GLY A 58 -0.94 -4.13 -10.57
CA GLY A 58 -0.79 -4.39 -12.00
C GLY A 58 -2.07 -4.95 -12.64
N GLY A 59 -2.14 -4.89 -13.99
CA GLY A 59 -3.32 -5.37 -14.74
C GLY A 59 -4.54 -4.48 -14.55
N ALA A 60 -5.66 -5.04 -14.08
CA ALA A 60 -6.85 -4.28 -13.67
C ALA A 60 -6.59 -3.57 -12.33
N ALA A 61 -5.78 -2.51 -12.34
CA ALA A 61 -5.18 -1.87 -11.18
C ALA A 61 -6.18 -1.05 -10.33
N HIS A 62 -7.04 -1.73 -9.58
CA HIS A 62 -8.10 -1.10 -8.77
C HIS A 62 -7.70 -0.85 -7.31
N LEU A 63 -6.50 -1.24 -6.87
CA LEU A 63 -6.08 -0.97 -5.50
C LEU A 63 -5.91 0.54 -5.18
N PRO A 64 -5.39 1.38 -6.09
CA PRO A 64 -5.20 2.80 -5.78
C PRO A 64 -6.47 3.66 -5.79
N GLY A 65 -7.49 3.26 -6.56
CA GLY A 65 -8.73 4.01 -6.75
C GLY A 65 -9.80 3.63 -5.75
#